data_AF-A0ABD3FXX7-F1
#
_entry.id   AF-A0ABD3FXX7-F1
#
_cell.length_a   1.000
_cell.length_b   1.000
_cell.length_c   1.000
_cell.angle_alpha   90.00
_cell.angle_beta   90.00
_cell.angle_gamma   90.00
#
_symmetry.space_group_name_H-M   'P 1'
#
loop_
_entity.id
_entity.type
_entity.pdbx_description
1 polymer ?
#
loop_
_entity_poly.entity_id
_entity_poly.type
_entity_poly.pdbx_seq_one_letter_code
_entity_poly.pdbx_strand_id
1 'polypeptide(L)'
;MPRPRVVRVQESSVPVDSARPIQRRKAVSYMRKLEIISHYEEHKSLDETVALFFPDVSGPEVRIKKQLISRWRGERGKIAAICEAGGGRKTNDRKFGMGATLSADAEQRIVDFIQTEQAAGRAVSAKRLTERALQAAQEDKLHPDSFKASWTWRQSFLRRHGFTQDAQRGRTMQETETLETETATAL
;
A
#
# COMPACT_ATOMS: atom_id res chain seq x y z
N MET A 1 0.66 -12.04 54.38
CA MET A 1 -0.01 -10.72 54.46
C MET A 1 -0.05 -10.09 53.07
N PRO A 2 -1.20 -10.06 52.37
CA PRO A 2 -1.33 -9.36 51.09
C PRO A 2 -1.48 -7.84 51.32
N ARG A 3 -0.75 -7.04 50.54
CA ARG A 3 -0.78 -5.57 50.64
C ARG A 3 -2.10 -5.02 50.09
N PRO A 4 -2.70 -3.98 50.72
CA PRO A 4 -3.93 -3.40 50.22
C PRO A 4 -3.70 -2.69 48.88
N ARG A 5 -4.57 -2.98 47.91
CA ARG A 5 -4.57 -2.36 46.58
C ARG A 5 -5.23 -0.98 46.70
N VAL A 6 -4.42 0.07 46.65
CA VAL A 6 -4.93 1.46 46.59
C VAL A 6 -5.57 1.65 45.22
N VAL A 7 -6.90 1.67 45.15
CA VAL A 7 -7.66 2.04 43.96
C VAL A 7 -7.76 3.56 43.95
N ARG A 8 -6.92 4.23 43.15
CA ARG A 8 -7.15 5.65 42.85
C ARG A 8 -8.28 5.74 41.82
N VAL A 9 -9.39 6.34 42.24
CA VAL A 9 -10.46 6.81 41.35
C VAL A 9 -9.87 7.90 40.47
N GLN A 10 -9.83 7.67 39.15
CA GLN A 10 -9.57 8.73 38.18
C GLN A 10 -10.87 9.47 37.91
N GLU A 11 -10.92 10.71 38.38
CA GLU A 11 -11.93 11.69 38.01
C GLU A 11 -11.65 12.23 36.59
N SER A 12 -12.69 12.77 35.99
CA SER A 12 -13.05 12.67 34.58
C SER A 12 -12.42 13.67 33.61
N SER A 13 -12.59 13.31 32.33
CA SER A 13 -12.79 14.16 31.14
C SER A 13 -11.58 14.70 30.38
N VAL A 14 -11.27 14.03 29.27
CA VAL A 14 -11.08 14.70 27.98
C VAL A 14 -11.48 13.73 26.86
N PRO A 15 -12.50 14.01 26.02
CA PRO A 15 -12.68 13.31 24.77
C PRO A 15 -11.72 13.94 23.76
N VAL A 16 -10.48 13.48 23.73
CA VAL A 16 -9.58 13.79 22.60
C VAL A 16 -9.93 12.82 21.49
N ASP A 17 -10.83 13.26 20.62
CA ASP A 17 -10.96 12.72 19.28
C ASP A 17 -9.70 13.11 18.48
N SER A 18 -8.57 12.44 18.80
CA SER A 18 -7.40 12.49 17.94
C SER A 18 -7.62 11.45 16.86
N ALA A 19 -8.18 11.87 15.73
CA ALA A 19 -8.01 11.16 14.47
C ALA A 19 -6.50 10.91 14.30
N ARG A 20 -6.07 9.67 14.58
CA ARG A 20 -4.66 9.30 14.60
C ARG A 20 -4.09 9.67 13.23
N PRO A 21 -3.07 10.57 13.14
CA PRO A 21 -2.56 10.98 11.85
C PRO A 21 -2.11 9.73 11.10
N ILE A 22 -2.53 9.62 9.84
CA ILE A 22 -2.13 8.51 8.97
C ILE A 22 -0.61 8.63 8.76
N GLN A 23 0.16 7.97 9.62
CA GLN A 23 1.61 7.96 9.53
C GLN A 23 2.02 7.24 8.24
N ARG A 24 2.47 8.02 7.25
CA ARG A 24 3.07 7.48 6.03
C ARG A 24 4.36 6.75 6.41
N ARG A 25 4.39 5.43 6.17
CA ARG A 25 5.58 4.62 6.44
C ARG A 25 6.74 5.11 5.56
N LYS A 26 7.82 5.61 6.18
CA LYS A 26 9.08 5.88 5.49
C LYS A 26 9.73 4.53 5.12
N ALA A 27 9.90 4.28 3.83
CA ALA A 27 10.51 3.05 3.34
C ALA A 27 12.04 3.13 3.49
N VAL A 28 12.67 2.08 4.03
CA VAL A 28 14.14 2.00 4.23
C VAL A 28 14.70 0.93 3.31
N SER A 29 15.76 1.24 2.58
CA SER A 29 16.43 0.32 1.65
C SER A 29 17.14 -0.83 2.37
N TYR A 30 17.36 -1.96 1.71
CA TYR A 30 18.09 -3.09 2.32
C TYR A 30 19.54 -2.73 2.67
N MET A 31 20.23 -1.92 1.85
CA MET A 31 21.56 -1.40 2.19
C MET A 31 21.53 -0.57 3.49
N ARG A 32 20.59 0.37 3.59
CA ARG A 32 20.48 1.22 4.78
C ARG A 32 20.12 0.40 6.03
N LYS A 33 19.31 -0.65 5.87
CA LYS A 33 19.05 -1.60 6.97
C LYS A 33 20.33 -2.30 7.41
N LEU A 34 21.19 -2.75 6.48
CA LEU A 34 22.47 -3.38 6.84
C LEU A 34 23.39 -2.41 7.59
N GLU A 35 23.52 -1.16 7.14
CA GLU A 35 24.31 -0.15 7.85
C GLU A 35 23.85 0.03 9.29
N ILE A 36 22.54 0.15 9.51
CA ILE A 36 21.94 0.29 10.84
C ILE A 36 22.22 -0.95 11.71
N ILE A 37 22.07 -2.16 11.14
CA ILE A 37 22.33 -3.40 11.87
C ILE A 37 23.81 -3.51 12.25
N SER A 38 24.72 -3.21 11.31
CA SER A 38 26.16 -3.26 11.55
C SER A 38 26.59 -2.30 12.66
N HIS A 39 26.08 -1.05 12.65
CA HIS A 39 26.34 -0.11 13.73
C HIS A 39 25.82 -0.62 15.08
N TYR A 40 24.62 -1.20 15.11
CA TYR A 40 24.07 -1.79 16.33
C TYR A 40 24.91 -2.98 16.83
N GLU A 41 25.43 -3.83 15.94
CA GLU A 41 26.26 -4.98 16.32
C GLU A 41 27.62 -4.55 16.90
N GLU A 42 28.17 -3.45 16.40
CA GLU A 42 29.43 -2.85 16.88
C GLU A 42 29.26 -2.18 18.25
N HIS A 43 28.23 -1.34 18.42
CA HIS A 43 28.04 -0.53 19.64
C HIS A 43 27.18 -1.22 20.70
N LYS A 44 26.41 -2.26 20.32
CA LYS A 44 25.44 -2.99 21.16
C LYS A 44 24.41 -2.10 21.88
N SER A 45 24.22 -0.87 21.41
CA SER A 45 23.30 0.11 21.99
C SER A 45 22.21 0.48 20.99
N LEU A 46 20.96 0.11 21.31
CA LEU A 46 19.78 0.50 20.51
C LEU A 46 19.50 2.01 20.65
N ASP A 47 19.81 2.60 21.79
CA ASP A 47 19.60 4.03 22.04
C ASP A 47 20.50 4.89 21.14
N GLU A 48 21.80 4.60 21.11
CA GLU A 48 22.76 5.29 20.25
C GLU A 48 22.44 5.08 18.78
N THR A 49 22.08 3.85 18.39
CA THR A 49 21.71 3.55 17.00
C THR A 49 20.44 4.31 16.58
N VAL A 50 19.44 4.45 17.46
CA VAL A 50 18.24 5.24 17.12
C VAL A 50 18.58 6.72 17.04
N ALA A 51 19.37 7.26 17.97
CA ALA A 51 19.78 8.66 17.98
C ALA A 51 20.55 9.05 16.69
N LEU A 52 21.44 8.18 16.21
CA LEU A 52 22.24 8.43 15.01
C LEU A 52 21.43 8.33 13.72
N PHE A 53 20.60 7.28 13.58
CA PHE A 53 19.92 6.98 12.31
C PHE A 53 18.51 7.54 12.19
N PHE A 54 17.90 7.93 13.31
CA PHE A 54 16.57 8.50 13.39
C PHE A 54 16.54 9.69 14.38
N PRO A 55 17.29 10.78 14.12
CA PRO A 55 17.40 11.90 15.05
C PRO A 55 16.05 12.60 15.32
N ASP A 56 15.13 12.55 14.34
CA ASP A 56 13.83 13.23 14.43
C ASP A 56 12.78 12.47 15.27
N VAL A 57 13.05 11.24 15.72
CA VAL A 57 12.04 10.47 16.46
C VAL A 57 12.10 10.78 17.96
N SER A 58 10.92 10.96 18.58
CA SER A 58 10.81 11.21 20.01
C SER A 58 9.69 10.41 20.66
N GLY A 59 9.78 10.24 21.98
CA GLY A 59 8.77 9.57 22.79
C GLY A 59 8.44 8.14 22.34
N PRO A 60 7.17 7.80 22.07
CA PRO A 60 6.75 6.43 21.75
C PRO A 60 7.35 5.89 20.45
N GLU A 61 7.76 6.76 19.52
CA GLU A 61 8.33 6.36 18.23
C GLU A 61 9.71 5.72 18.38
N VAL A 62 10.50 6.16 19.37
CA VAL A 62 11.82 5.58 19.69
C VAL A 62 11.68 4.09 19.95
N ARG A 63 10.70 3.68 20.77
CA ARG A 63 10.44 2.27 21.07
C ARG A 63 10.08 1.47 19.82
N ILE A 64 9.30 2.04 18.91
CA ILE A 64 8.94 1.41 17.63
C ILE A 64 10.19 1.21 16.77
N LYS A 65 11.08 2.21 16.70
CA LYS A 65 12.35 2.08 15.96
C LYS A 65 13.27 1.03 16.55
N LYS A 66 13.40 0.96 17.88
CA LYS A 66 14.15 -0.10 18.56
C LYS A 66 13.64 -1.49 18.20
N GLN A 67 12.31 -1.70 18.25
CA GLN A 67 11.70 -2.97 17.84
C GLN A 67 11.96 -3.29 16.37
N LEU A 68 11.91 -2.28 15.50
CA LEU A 68 12.19 -2.41 14.08
C LEU A 68 13.65 -2.84 13.81
N ILE A 69 14.62 -2.24 14.51
CA ILE A 69 16.04 -2.60 14.41
C ILE A 69 16.27 -4.03 14.89
N SER A 70 15.70 -4.41 16.05
CA SER A 70 15.78 -5.78 16.56
C SER A 70 15.20 -6.80 15.59
N ARG A 71 14.08 -6.47 14.93
CA ARG A 71 13.50 -7.31 13.88
C ARG A 71 14.45 -7.43 12.68
N TRP A 72 15.00 -6.33 12.19
CA TRP A 72 15.94 -6.36 11.05
C TRP A 72 17.20 -7.15 11.37
N ARG A 73 17.71 -7.07 12.60
CA ARG A 73 18.81 -7.92 13.06
C ARG A 73 18.45 -9.40 12.98
N GLY A 74 17.25 -9.80 13.41
CA GLY A 74 16.77 -11.18 13.25
C GLY A 74 16.66 -11.61 11.79
N GLU A 75 16.35 -10.67 10.89
CA GLU A 75 16.28 -10.88 9.44
C GLU A 75 17.63 -10.62 8.71
N ARG A 76 18.75 -10.43 9.44
CA ARG A 76 20.04 -9.99 8.86
C ARG A 76 20.48 -10.85 7.68
N GLY A 77 20.44 -12.17 7.80
CA GLY A 77 20.85 -13.09 6.72
C GLY A 77 20.03 -12.89 5.45
N LYS A 78 18.72 -12.67 5.57
CA LYS A 78 17.86 -12.36 4.42
C LYS A 78 18.21 -10.99 3.81
N ILE A 79 18.42 -9.97 4.64
CA ILE A 79 18.76 -8.62 4.19
C ILE A 79 20.12 -8.63 3.45
N ALA A 80 21.10 -9.38 3.95
CA ALA A 80 22.41 -9.57 3.32
C ALA A 80 22.28 -10.26 1.96
N ALA A 81 21.59 -11.40 1.90
CA ALA A 81 21.37 -12.13 0.64
C ALA A 81 20.70 -11.26 -0.44
N ILE A 82 19.74 -10.40 -0.06
CA ILE A 82 19.10 -9.46 -1.00
C ILE A 82 20.10 -8.42 -1.50
N CYS A 83 21.00 -7.93 -0.66
CA CYS A 83 22.03 -6.97 -1.07
C CYS A 83 23.06 -7.62 -1.99
N GLU A 84 23.52 -8.83 -1.67
CA GLU A 84 24.45 -9.63 -2.47
C GLU A 84 23.87 -9.95 -3.86
N ALA A 85 22.56 -10.24 -3.93
CA ALA A 85 21.84 -10.40 -5.19
C ALA A 85 21.58 -9.08 -5.96
N GLY A 86 22.25 -7.97 -5.60
CA GLY A 86 22.12 -6.67 -6.25
C GLY A 86 20.84 -5.89 -5.89
N GLY A 87 20.03 -6.39 -4.96
CA GLY A 87 18.76 -5.80 -4.51
C GLY A 87 18.90 -4.70 -3.45
N GLY A 88 20.11 -4.21 -3.17
CA GLY A 88 20.38 -3.32 -2.04
C GLY A 88 19.56 -2.02 -1.99
N ARG A 89 19.25 -1.44 -3.16
CA ARG A 89 18.41 -0.22 -3.27
C ARG A 89 16.93 -0.48 -3.05
N LYS A 90 16.48 -1.74 -3.11
CA LYS A 90 15.07 -2.10 -2.89
C LYS A 90 14.68 -1.81 -1.45
N THR A 91 13.44 -1.35 -1.25
CA THR A 91 12.87 -1.15 0.09
C THR A 91 11.97 -2.31 0.52
N ASN A 92 11.55 -3.13 -0.45
CA ASN A 92 10.71 -4.31 -0.29
C ASN A 92 11.16 -5.43 -1.23
N ASP A 93 11.32 -6.63 -0.68
CA ASP A 93 11.58 -7.86 -1.40
C ASP A 93 10.24 -8.56 -1.67
N ARG A 94 9.57 -8.13 -2.74
CA ARG A 94 8.35 -8.79 -3.21
C ARG A 94 8.76 -10.00 -4.05
N LYS A 95 8.18 -11.15 -3.75
CA LYS A 95 8.31 -12.35 -4.59
C LYS A 95 7.91 -12.01 -6.02
N PHE A 96 8.54 -12.68 -6.98
CA PHE A 96 8.12 -12.62 -8.38
C PHE A 96 6.61 -12.85 -8.49
N GLY A 97 5.93 -11.97 -9.23
CA GLY A 97 4.48 -11.93 -9.37
C GLY A 97 3.67 -11.26 -8.24
N MET A 98 4.28 -10.97 -7.10
CA MET A 98 3.67 -10.08 -6.10
C MET A 98 3.92 -8.63 -6.49
N GLY A 99 3.09 -8.11 -7.38
CA GLY A 99 3.14 -6.72 -7.86
C GLY A 99 3.37 -6.57 -9.35
N ALA A 100 3.30 -7.65 -10.12
CA ALA A 100 3.18 -7.53 -11.57
C ALA A 100 1.85 -6.82 -11.87
N THR A 101 1.93 -5.55 -12.23
CA THR A 101 0.89 -4.87 -12.98
C THR A 101 0.98 -5.38 -14.41
N LEU A 102 -0.18 -5.56 -15.05
CA LEU A 102 -0.23 -5.82 -16.48
C LEU A 102 0.44 -4.67 -17.24
N SER A 103 0.80 -4.89 -18.50
CA SER A 103 1.21 -3.79 -19.38
C SER A 103 0.06 -2.76 -19.51
N ALA A 104 0.38 -1.52 -19.89
CA ALA A 104 -0.64 -0.51 -20.11
C ALA A 104 -1.67 -0.96 -21.16
N ASP A 105 -1.21 -1.60 -22.23
CA ASP A 105 -2.04 -2.12 -23.31
C ASP A 105 -2.96 -3.26 -22.84
N ALA A 106 -2.48 -4.13 -21.94
CA ALA A 106 -3.30 -5.16 -21.32
C ALA A 106 -4.32 -4.59 -20.34
N GLU A 107 -3.96 -3.58 -19.55
CA GLU A 107 -4.94 -2.88 -18.71
C GLU A 107 -6.02 -2.22 -19.58
N GLN A 108 -5.66 -1.58 -20.69
CA GLN A 108 -6.61 -0.94 -21.61
C GLN A 108 -7.61 -1.94 -22.20
N ARG A 109 -7.16 -3.12 -22.65
CA ARG A 109 -8.05 -4.21 -23.11
C ARG A 109 -9.07 -4.65 -22.07
N ILE A 110 -8.76 -4.55 -20.78
CA ILE A 110 -9.68 -4.87 -19.70
C ILE A 110 -10.65 -3.70 -19.47
N VAL A 111 -10.18 -2.46 -19.57
CA VAL A 111 -11.01 -1.24 -19.49
C VAL A 111 -12.07 -1.26 -20.60
N ASP A 112 -11.66 -1.50 -21.85
CA ASP A 112 -12.55 -1.53 -23.01
C ASP A 112 -13.61 -2.64 -22.87
N PHE A 113 -13.20 -3.81 -22.33
CA PHE A 113 -14.13 -4.89 -22.00
C PHE A 113 -15.17 -4.46 -20.97
N ILE A 114 -14.76 -3.81 -19.86
CA ILE A 114 -15.71 -3.34 -18.84
C ILE A 114 -16.67 -2.29 -19.41
N GLN A 115 -16.15 -1.34 -20.20
CA GLN A 115 -16.97 -0.31 -20.84
C GLN A 115 -17.98 -0.91 -21.81
N THR A 116 -17.57 -1.90 -22.61
CA THR A 116 -18.47 -2.62 -23.53
C THR A 116 -19.58 -3.36 -22.79
N GLU A 117 -19.25 -4.02 -21.68
CA GLU A 117 -20.25 -4.71 -20.84
C GLU A 117 -21.22 -3.70 -20.19
N GLN A 118 -20.70 -2.57 -19.69
CA GLN A 118 -21.53 -1.51 -19.12
C GLN A 118 -22.45 -0.85 -20.16
N ALA A 119 -21.96 -0.60 -21.38
CA ALA A 119 -22.77 -0.10 -22.49
C ALA A 119 -23.88 -1.09 -22.88
N ALA A 120 -23.64 -2.38 -22.71
CA ALA A 120 -24.64 -3.43 -22.90
C ALA A 120 -25.53 -3.67 -21.65
N GLY A 121 -25.47 -2.79 -20.64
CA GLY A 121 -26.28 -2.86 -19.42
C GLY A 121 -25.88 -3.96 -18.44
N ARG A 122 -24.70 -4.58 -18.61
CA ARG A 122 -24.23 -5.68 -17.75
C ARG A 122 -23.17 -5.20 -16.76
N ALA A 123 -23.38 -5.53 -15.48
CA ALA A 123 -22.38 -5.31 -14.45
C ALA A 123 -21.30 -6.41 -14.51
N VAL A 124 -20.03 -6.03 -14.63
CA VAL A 124 -18.92 -6.99 -14.59
C VAL A 124 -18.69 -7.47 -13.16
N SER A 125 -18.94 -8.75 -12.93
CA SER A 125 -18.69 -9.36 -11.61
C SER A 125 -17.19 -9.46 -11.31
N ALA A 126 -16.87 -9.52 -10.03
CA ALA A 126 -15.51 -9.72 -9.53
C ALA A 126 -14.80 -10.94 -10.16
N LYS A 127 -15.54 -12.04 -10.39
CA LYS A 127 -15.03 -13.26 -11.01
C LYS A 127 -14.71 -13.05 -12.48
N ARG A 128 -15.62 -12.42 -13.24
CA ARG A 128 -15.43 -12.10 -14.67
C ARG A 128 -14.24 -11.18 -14.90
N LEU A 129 -14.05 -10.19 -14.03
CA LEU A 129 -12.88 -9.31 -14.07
C LEU A 129 -11.57 -10.09 -13.82
N THR A 130 -11.57 -11.00 -12.85
CA THR A 130 -10.42 -11.87 -12.58
C THR A 130 -10.10 -12.76 -13.78
N GLU A 131 -11.10 -13.40 -14.40
CA GLU A 131 -10.93 -14.24 -15.59
C GLU A 131 -10.36 -13.43 -16.77
N ARG A 132 -10.94 -12.26 -17.06
CA ARG A 132 -10.47 -11.39 -18.15
C ARG A 132 -9.06 -10.89 -17.91
N ALA A 133 -8.71 -10.57 -16.67
CA ALA A 133 -7.35 -10.12 -16.32
C ALA A 133 -6.31 -11.23 -16.49
N LEU A 134 -6.63 -12.47 -16.12
CA LEU A 134 -5.76 -13.62 -16.35
C LEU A 134 -5.58 -13.90 -17.85
N GLN A 135 -6.67 -13.78 -18.63
CA GLN A 135 -6.60 -13.90 -20.08
C GLN A 135 -5.71 -12.82 -20.70
N ALA A 136 -5.86 -11.56 -20.28
CA ALA A 136 -5.01 -10.46 -20.75
C ALA A 136 -3.53 -10.69 -20.42
N ALA A 137 -3.21 -11.27 -19.26
CA ALA A 137 -1.86 -11.66 -18.89
C ALA A 137 -1.29 -12.76 -19.81
N GLN A 138 -2.13 -13.74 -20.18
CA GLN A 138 -1.75 -14.81 -21.09
C GLN A 138 -1.52 -14.28 -22.52
N GLU A 139 -2.37 -13.36 -22.99
CA GLU A 139 -2.22 -12.67 -24.28
C GLU A 139 -0.87 -11.90 -24.33
N ASP A 140 -0.44 -11.31 -23.21
CA ASP A 140 0.87 -10.66 -23.05
C ASP A 140 2.03 -11.62 -22.81
N LYS A 141 1.77 -12.94 -22.83
CA LYS A 141 2.77 -13.99 -22.60
C LYS A 141 3.45 -13.89 -21.23
N LEU A 142 2.76 -13.38 -20.21
CA LEU A 142 3.26 -13.43 -18.84
C LEU A 142 3.29 -14.89 -18.35
N HIS A 143 4.33 -15.23 -17.59
CA HIS A 143 4.39 -16.55 -16.95
C HIS A 143 3.20 -16.72 -15.97
N PRO A 144 2.51 -17.88 -15.92
CA PRO A 144 1.27 -18.09 -15.14
C PRO A 144 1.39 -17.81 -13.63
N ASP A 145 2.59 -17.87 -13.08
CA ASP A 145 2.85 -17.53 -11.67
C ASP A 145 3.16 -16.05 -11.41
N SER A 146 3.32 -15.26 -12.47
CA SER A 146 3.61 -13.83 -12.38
C SER A 146 2.37 -13.01 -12.07
N PHE A 147 1.18 -13.47 -12.46
CA PHE A 147 -0.03 -12.68 -12.31
C PHE A 147 -1.19 -13.54 -11.82
N LYS A 148 -1.77 -13.16 -10.66
CA LYS A 148 -2.85 -13.91 -10.02
C LYS A 148 -4.16 -13.14 -9.93
N ALA A 149 -4.24 -11.95 -10.53
CA ALA A 149 -5.42 -11.08 -10.46
C ALA A 149 -6.02 -10.98 -9.04
N SER A 150 -5.16 -10.79 -8.04
CA SER A 150 -5.54 -10.83 -6.62
C SER A 150 -6.60 -9.78 -6.28
N TRP A 151 -7.29 -9.97 -5.15
CA TRP A 151 -8.27 -8.99 -4.67
C TRP A 151 -7.67 -7.58 -4.54
N THR A 152 -6.45 -7.47 -4.02
CA THR A 152 -5.74 -6.18 -3.88
C THR A 152 -5.41 -5.55 -5.23
N TRP A 153 -5.01 -6.34 -6.22
CA TRP A 153 -4.81 -5.86 -7.59
C TRP A 153 -6.13 -5.36 -8.17
N ARG A 154 -7.21 -6.14 -8.06
CA ARG A 154 -8.53 -5.78 -8.60
C ARG A 154 -9.06 -4.47 -8.01
N GLN A 155 -8.98 -4.30 -6.69
CA GLN A 155 -9.37 -3.05 -6.03
C GLN A 155 -8.53 -1.86 -6.52
N SER A 156 -7.21 -2.05 -6.67
CA SER A 156 -6.36 -1.00 -7.20
C SER A 156 -6.66 -0.67 -8.66
N PHE A 157 -6.91 -1.68 -9.50
CA PHE A 157 -7.27 -1.52 -10.91
C PHE A 157 -8.56 -0.71 -11.04
N LEU A 158 -9.63 -1.14 -10.35
CA LEU A 158 -10.93 -0.45 -10.38
C LEU A 158 -10.81 1.01 -9.93
N ARG A 159 -10.04 1.28 -8.88
CA ARG A 159 -9.82 2.64 -8.39
C ARG A 159 -9.03 3.51 -9.38
N ARG A 160 -7.97 2.97 -9.99
CA ARG A 160 -7.15 3.73 -10.97
C ARG A 160 -7.94 4.09 -12.23
N HIS A 161 -8.87 3.23 -12.63
CA HIS A 161 -9.66 3.39 -13.85
C HIS A 161 -11.07 3.93 -13.62
N GLY A 162 -11.36 4.40 -12.40
CA GLY A 162 -12.61 5.10 -12.08
C GLY A 162 -13.87 4.22 -12.05
N PHE A 163 -13.72 2.90 -11.87
CA PHE A 163 -14.83 1.96 -11.78
C PHE A 163 -15.37 1.76 -10.35
N THR A 164 -14.87 2.51 -9.37
CA THR A 164 -15.44 2.58 -8.02
C THR A 164 -16.58 3.60 -7.97
N GLN A 165 -17.62 3.35 -7.15
CA GLN A 165 -18.82 4.21 -7.05
C GLN A 165 -18.51 5.70 -6.87
N ASP A 166 -17.44 6.05 -6.15
CA ASP A 166 -17.04 7.45 -5.92
C ASP A 166 -16.53 8.15 -7.20
N ALA A 167 -15.97 7.41 -8.15
CA ALA A 167 -15.43 7.97 -9.39
C ALA A 167 -16.50 8.13 -10.48
N GLN A 168 -17.57 7.31 -10.46
CA GLN A 168 -18.67 7.47 -11.40
C GLN A 168 -19.53 8.72 -11.12
N ARG A 169 -19.74 9.10 -9.84
CA ARG A 169 -20.49 10.32 -9.48
C ARG A 169 -19.88 11.62 -10.01
N GLY A 170 -18.54 11.69 -10.06
CA GLY A 170 -17.85 12.87 -10.60
C GLY A 170 -18.02 13.02 -12.12
N ARG A 171 -18.27 11.92 -12.85
CA ARG A 171 -18.44 11.91 -14.30
C ARG A 171 -19.88 12.25 -14.71
N THR A 172 -20.87 11.74 -13.97
CA THR A 172 -22.28 12.09 -14.22
C THR A 172 -22.60 13.56 -13.95
N MET A 173 -21.91 14.22 -13.01
CA MET A 173 -22.13 15.65 -12.78
C MET A 173 -21.60 16.55 -13.90
N GLN A 174 -20.53 16.16 -14.60
CA GLN A 174 -19.98 16.95 -15.71
C GLN A 174 -20.81 16.81 -16.99
N GLU A 175 -21.38 15.63 -17.25
CA GLU A 175 -22.20 15.38 -18.44
C GLU A 175 -23.60 16.01 -18.34
N THR A 176 -24.14 16.14 -17.11
CA THR A 176 -25.38 16.90 -16.86
C THR A 176 -25.19 18.41 -17.00
N GLU A 177 -23.99 18.94 -16.73
CA GLU A 177 -23.71 20.38 -16.85
C GLU A 177 -23.52 20.81 -18.32
N THR A 178 -23.00 19.92 -19.18
CA THR A 178 -22.83 20.21 -20.62
C THR A 178 -24.15 20.23 -21.41
N LEU A 179 -25.15 19.43 -21.01
CA LEU A 179 -26.46 19.39 -21.69
C LEU A 179 -27.35 20.59 -21.35
N GLU A 180 -27.18 21.20 -20.17
CA GLU A 180 -27.93 22.41 -19.80
C GLU A 180 -27.37 23.69 -20.44
N THR A 181 -26.07 23.73 -20.79
CA THR A 181 -25.49 24.90 -21.47
C THR A 181 -25.80 24.97 -22.97
N GLU A 182 -26.03 23.84 -23.65
CA GLU A 182 -26.40 23.86 -25.09
C GLU A 182 -27.88 24.19 -25.33
N THR A 183 -28.77 23.93 -24.36
CA THR A 183 -30.19 24.23 -24.50
C THR A 183 -30.55 25.69 -24.18
N ALA A 184 -29.68 26.43 -23.48
CA ALA A 184 -29.90 27.84 -23.12
C ALA A 184 -29.43 28.86 -24.18
N THR A 185 -28.77 28.43 -25.27
CA THR A 185 -28.23 29.33 -26.32
C THR A 185 -29.08 29.33 -27.61
N ALA A 186 -30.28 28.74 -27.57
CA ALA A 186 -31.15 28.59 -28.75
C ALA A 186 -32.54 29.24 -28.60
N LEU A 187 -32.64 30.39 -27.93
CA LEU A 187 -33.82 31.26 -27.95
C LEU A 187 -33.42 32.73 -28.14
#